data_AF-A0A643CFT5-F1
#
_entry.id   AF-A0A643CFT5-F1
#
_cell.length_a   1.000
_cell.length_b   1.000
_cell.length_c   1.000
_cell.angle_alpha   90.00
_cell.angle_beta   90.00
_cell.angle_gamma   90.00
#
_symmetry.space_group_name_H-M   'P 1'
#
loop_
_entity.id
_entity.type
_entity.pdbx_description
1 polymer ?
#
loop_
_entity_poly.entity_id
_entity_poly.type
_entity_poly.pdbx_seq_one_letter_code
_entity_poly.pdbx_strand_id
1 'polypeptide(L)'
;MAMQEPLRLNIQSHDVMHALLSPLHSANTVVQSKAALTVAATACDVEARRELRHSGGLEPLVELLRSKDDEVRRHASWAVMVCASDEPTAAELCRLGALDILEEINLSVSRKNKFSEAAHNKLLNHHLSLKYSQTGYLSSSNIITDGVYDYGRINPGTKLLPLKDLCLQEPSDQRAILLVNSKSSDASPPPSTEDKSSDVGYGRSISSSSSLRRASKEKTK
;
A
#
# COMPACT_ATOMS: atom_id res chain seq x y z
N MET A 1 -0.77 24.92 -18.93
CA MET A 1 -1.16 26.10 -18.13
C MET A 1 -1.34 25.81 -16.62
N ALA A 2 -1.00 24.63 -16.10
CA ALA A 2 -1.07 24.28 -14.66
C ALA A 2 0.31 24.08 -14.00
N MET A 3 1.36 24.73 -14.50
CA MET A 3 2.76 24.52 -14.05
C MET A 3 3.28 25.63 -13.12
N GLN A 4 2.43 26.59 -12.75
CA GLN A 4 2.80 27.74 -11.92
C GLN A 4 2.31 27.47 -10.49
N GLU A 5 3.22 27.19 -9.55
CA GLU A 5 2.89 26.97 -8.13
C GLU A 5 2.00 28.06 -7.48
N PRO A 6 2.17 29.36 -7.77
CA PRO A 6 1.33 30.41 -7.16
C PRO A 6 -0.15 30.31 -7.57
N LEU A 7 -0.42 29.87 -8.81
CA LEU A 7 -1.78 29.64 -9.31
C LEU A 7 -2.41 28.42 -8.63
N ARG A 8 -1.62 27.40 -8.30
CA ARG A 8 -2.06 26.22 -7.56
C ARG A 8 -2.52 26.57 -6.14
N LEU A 9 -1.74 27.41 -5.44
CA LEU A 9 -2.08 27.87 -4.09
C LEU A 9 -3.34 28.76 -4.08
N ASN A 10 -3.54 29.61 -5.09
CA ASN A 10 -4.78 30.41 -5.22
C ASN A 10 -6.01 29.59 -5.58
N ILE A 11 -5.86 28.47 -6.28
CA ILE A 11 -6.97 27.53 -6.53
C ILE A 11 -7.30 26.76 -5.25
N GLN A 12 -6.30 26.41 -4.44
CA GLN A 12 -6.50 25.71 -3.16
C GLN A 12 -7.15 26.57 -2.09
N SER A 13 -7.03 27.90 -2.16
CA SER A 13 -7.72 28.81 -1.24
C SER A 13 -9.24 28.94 -1.48
N HIS A 14 -9.80 28.25 -2.48
CA HIS A 14 -11.20 28.40 -2.92
C HIS A 14 -12.06 27.13 -2.81
N ASP A 15 -11.74 26.18 -1.93
CA ASP A 15 -12.57 24.99 -1.68
C ASP A 15 -12.88 24.21 -2.99
N VAL A 16 -11.86 24.16 -3.86
CA VAL A 16 -12.01 23.65 -5.22
C VAL A 16 -12.33 22.16 -5.22
N MET A 17 -11.88 21.40 -4.22
CA MET A 17 -12.25 20.00 -4.14
C MET A 17 -13.74 19.84 -3.84
N HIS A 18 -14.31 20.70 -3.00
CA HIS A 18 -15.75 20.72 -2.76
C HIS A 18 -16.54 21.15 -4.02
N ALA A 19 -16.07 22.17 -4.75
CA ALA A 19 -16.71 22.61 -5.99
C ALA A 19 -16.72 21.54 -7.10
N LEU A 20 -15.78 20.59 -7.08
CA LEU A 20 -15.68 19.50 -8.05
C LEU A 20 -16.65 18.33 -7.78
N LEU A 21 -17.25 18.24 -6.58
CA LEU A 21 -18.13 17.13 -6.23
C LEU A 21 -19.36 17.04 -7.14
N SER A 22 -20.04 18.16 -7.38
CA SER A 22 -21.22 18.17 -8.25
C SER A 22 -20.86 17.80 -9.71
N PRO A 23 -19.82 18.39 -10.33
CA PRO A 23 -19.33 17.97 -11.65
C PRO A 23 -18.94 16.49 -11.78
N LEU A 24 -18.38 15.87 -10.74
CA LEU A 24 -18.03 14.43 -10.76
C LEU A 24 -19.26 13.53 -10.90
N HIS A 25 -20.42 13.96 -10.40
CA HIS A 25 -21.69 13.25 -10.52
C HIS A 25 -22.52 13.64 -11.77
N SER A 26 -21.99 14.49 -12.65
CA SER A 26 -22.72 14.95 -13.81
C SER A 26 -23.12 13.80 -14.74
N ALA A 27 -24.33 13.82 -15.32
CA ALA A 27 -24.69 12.85 -16.36
C ALA A 27 -23.94 13.10 -17.69
N ASN A 28 -23.27 14.24 -17.84
CA ASN A 28 -22.53 14.59 -19.04
C ASN A 28 -21.08 14.09 -18.93
N THR A 29 -20.71 13.15 -19.80
CA THR A 29 -19.37 12.53 -19.79
C THR A 29 -18.24 13.52 -20.02
N VAL A 30 -18.48 14.60 -20.77
CA VAL A 30 -17.49 15.68 -20.95
C VAL A 30 -17.26 16.40 -19.62
N VAL A 31 -18.33 16.73 -18.89
CA VAL A 31 -18.22 17.38 -17.58
C VAL A 31 -17.52 16.47 -16.57
N GLN A 32 -17.93 15.20 -16.48
CA GLN A 32 -17.28 14.22 -15.58
C GLN A 32 -15.80 14.05 -15.90
N SER A 33 -15.46 13.90 -17.19
CA SER A 33 -14.07 13.74 -17.65
C SER A 33 -13.22 14.96 -17.30
N LYS A 34 -13.74 16.18 -17.48
CA LYS A 34 -13.03 17.41 -17.10
C LYS A 34 -12.94 17.58 -15.59
N ALA A 35 -13.96 17.19 -14.83
CA ALA A 35 -13.91 17.21 -13.37
C ALA A 35 -12.82 16.29 -12.84
N ALA A 36 -12.78 15.04 -13.29
CA ALA A 36 -11.73 14.08 -12.93
C ALA A 36 -10.33 14.55 -13.35
N LEU A 37 -10.20 15.16 -14.54
CA LEU A 37 -8.95 15.76 -14.99
C LEU A 37 -8.50 16.91 -14.07
N THR A 38 -9.43 17.78 -13.66
CA THR A 38 -9.11 18.86 -12.73
C THR A 38 -8.64 18.30 -11.40
N VAL A 39 -9.31 17.28 -10.84
CA VAL A 39 -8.83 16.59 -9.62
C VAL A 39 -7.40 16.08 -9.81
N ALA A 40 -7.11 15.40 -10.92
CA ALA A 40 -5.76 14.88 -11.20
C ALA A 40 -4.70 16.01 -11.26
N ALA A 41 -5.08 17.20 -11.70
CA ALA A 41 -4.19 18.35 -11.79
C ALA A 41 -4.03 19.12 -10.45
N THR A 42 -5.01 19.05 -9.56
CA THR A 42 -5.01 19.84 -8.31
C THR A 42 -4.64 19.03 -7.07
N ALA A 43 -4.84 17.71 -7.06
CA ALA A 43 -4.57 16.81 -5.91
C ALA A 43 -3.07 16.49 -5.67
N CYS A 44 -2.17 17.42 -6.01
CA CYS A 44 -0.73 17.18 -6.02
C CYS A 44 -0.06 17.22 -4.64
N ASP A 45 -0.64 17.91 -3.66
CA ASP A 45 -0.15 17.94 -2.26
C ASP A 45 -1.09 17.24 -1.28
N VAL A 46 -0.60 17.08 -0.06
CA VAL A 46 -1.29 16.36 1.03
C VAL A 46 -2.57 17.06 1.46
N GLU A 47 -2.62 18.40 1.48
CA GLU A 47 -3.80 19.13 1.95
C GLU A 47 -4.93 19.04 0.93
N ALA A 48 -4.62 19.18 -0.36
CA ALA A 48 -5.57 18.98 -1.45
C ALA A 48 -6.19 17.57 -1.44
N ARG A 49 -5.37 16.53 -1.22
CA ARG A 49 -5.85 15.14 -1.09
C ARG A 49 -6.64 14.92 0.19
N ARG A 50 -6.24 15.57 1.29
CA ARG A 50 -6.99 15.56 2.54
C ARG A 50 -8.37 16.18 2.35
N GLU A 51 -8.47 17.36 1.77
CA GLU A 51 -9.75 18.04 1.49
C GLU A 51 -10.67 17.17 0.64
N LEU A 52 -10.17 16.64 -0.48
CA LEU A 52 -10.91 15.72 -1.35
C LEU A 52 -11.43 14.48 -0.61
N ARG A 53 -10.63 13.92 0.30
CA ARG A 53 -11.03 12.78 1.12
C ARG A 53 -12.13 13.15 2.13
N HIS A 54 -11.99 14.29 2.81
CA HIS A 54 -12.97 14.74 3.80
C HIS A 54 -14.30 15.20 3.16
N SER A 55 -14.24 15.69 1.93
CA SER A 55 -15.42 16.11 1.17
C SER A 55 -16.15 14.94 0.49
N GLY A 56 -15.67 13.70 0.63
CA GLY A 56 -16.27 12.52 0.01
C GLY A 56 -15.98 12.39 -1.49
N GLY A 57 -15.04 13.16 -2.04
CA GLY A 57 -14.74 13.18 -3.47
C GLY A 57 -14.02 11.94 -4.01
N LEU A 58 -13.52 11.05 -3.14
CA LEU A 58 -12.87 9.80 -3.56
C LEU A 58 -13.88 8.77 -4.08
N GLU A 59 -15.06 8.67 -3.49
CA GLU A 59 -16.09 7.70 -3.89
C GLU A 59 -16.56 7.92 -5.33
N PRO A 60 -16.93 9.14 -5.76
CA PRO A 60 -17.27 9.41 -7.15
C PRO A 60 -16.12 9.09 -8.11
N LEU A 61 -14.86 9.38 -7.72
CA LEU A 61 -13.70 9.06 -8.57
C LEU A 61 -13.55 7.55 -8.79
N VAL A 62 -13.79 6.75 -7.75
CA VAL A 62 -13.76 5.29 -7.85
C VAL A 62 -14.90 4.77 -8.72
N GLU A 63 -16.10 5.36 -8.62
CA GLU A 63 -17.22 5.03 -9.51
C GLU A 63 -16.91 5.34 -10.97
N LEU A 64 -16.28 6.49 -11.26
CA LEU A 64 -15.90 6.88 -12.62
C LEU A 64 -14.91 5.92 -13.29
N LEU A 65 -14.15 5.12 -12.54
CA LEU A 65 -13.32 4.03 -13.10
C LEU A 65 -14.17 3.00 -13.86
N ARG A 66 -15.43 2.80 -13.46
CA ARG A 66 -16.37 1.90 -14.14
C ARG A 66 -17.05 2.52 -15.36
N SER A 67 -16.74 3.77 -15.70
CA SER A 67 -17.35 4.45 -16.85
C SER A 67 -17.06 3.71 -18.16
N LYS A 68 -18.10 3.63 -19.01
CA LYS A 68 -18.01 3.13 -20.38
C LYS A 68 -17.33 4.13 -21.32
N ASP A 69 -17.25 5.40 -20.91
CA ASP A 69 -16.52 6.44 -21.64
C ASP A 69 -15.02 6.33 -21.35
N ASP A 70 -14.23 6.20 -22.41
CA ASP A 70 -12.79 5.96 -22.32
C ASP A 70 -12.03 7.13 -21.72
N GLU A 71 -12.43 8.37 -22.03
CA GLU A 71 -11.78 9.57 -21.51
C GLU A 71 -12.12 9.80 -20.05
N VAL A 72 -13.38 9.59 -19.64
CA VAL A 72 -13.78 9.61 -18.22
C VAL A 72 -12.95 8.60 -17.43
N ARG A 73 -12.89 7.35 -17.88
CA ARG A 73 -12.15 6.29 -17.19
C ARG A 73 -10.65 6.58 -17.13
N ARG A 74 -10.07 7.12 -18.21
CA ARG A 74 -8.66 7.51 -18.28
C ARG A 74 -8.33 8.63 -17.29
N HIS A 75 -9.15 9.68 -17.20
CA HIS A 75 -8.95 10.77 -16.25
C HIS A 75 -9.21 10.34 -14.80
N ALA A 76 -10.22 9.51 -14.55
CA ALA A 76 -10.43 8.91 -13.23
C ALA A 76 -9.23 8.07 -12.79
N SER A 77 -8.68 7.25 -13.69
CA SER A 77 -7.46 6.46 -13.43
C SER A 77 -6.28 7.35 -13.07
N TRP A 78 -6.11 8.48 -13.78
CA TRP A 78 -5.06 9.45 -13.46
C TRP A 78 -5.29 10.13 -12.10
N ALA A 79 -6.52 10.57 -11.81
CA ALA A 79 -6.87 11.16 -10.52
C ALA A 79 -6.57 10.20 -9.36
N VAL A 80 -6.97 8.93 -9.47
CA VAL A 80 -6.70 7.89 -8.47
C VAL A 80 -5.20 7.67 -8.29
N MET A 81 -4.42 7.61 -9.39
CA MET A 81 -2.96 7.51 -9.32
C MET A 81 -2.32 8.66 -8.53
N VAL A 82 -2.79 9.90 -8.75
CA VAL A 82 -2.29 11.09 -8.04
C VAL A 82 -2.71 11.03 -6.57
N CYS A 83 -3.96 10.70 -6.29
CA CYS A 83 -4.52 10.61 -4.94
C CYS A 83 -3.83 9.52 -4.10
N ALA A 84 -3.43 8.40 -4.70
CA ALA A 84 -2.72 7.31 -4.02
C ALA A 84 -1.25 7.65 -3.64
N SER A 85 -0.87 8.93 -3.64
CA SER A 85 0.48 9.37 -3.28
C SER A 85 0.76 9.45 -1.79
N ASP A 86 -0.27 9.47 -0.94
CA ASP A 86 -0.15 9.29 0.51
C ASP A 86 -0.96 8.09 1.00
N GLU A 87 -0.50 7.52 2.10
CA GLU A 87 -1.06 6.31 2.71
C GLU A 87 -2.52 6.47 3.15
N PRO A 88 -2.93 7.54 3.88
CA PRO A 88 -4.34 7.70 4.27
C PRO A 88 -5.31 7.72 3.08
N THR A 89 -4.94 8.41 2.00
CA THR A 89 -5.78 8.50 0.80
C THR A 89 -5.78 7.19 0.02
N ALA A 90 -4.63 6.52 -0.10
CA ALA A 90 -4.54 5.21 -0.73
C ALA A 90 -5.34 4.13 0.02
N ALA A 91 -5.27 4.11 1.35
CA ALA A 91 -6.03 3.18 2.18
C ALA A 91 -7.55 3.35 1.98
N GLU A 92 -8.02 4.60 1.90
CA GLU A 92 -9.43 4.90 1.64
C GLU A 92 -9.87 4.48 0.23
N LEU A 93 -9.05 4.74 -0.79
CA LEU A 93 -9.29 4.25 -2.16
C LEU A 93 -9.38 2.73 -2.20
N CYS A 94 -8.50 2.02 -1.48
CA CYS A 94 -8.57 0.55 -1.35
C CYS A 94 -9.85 0.10 -0.65
N ARG A 95 -10.29 0.80 0.42
CA ARG A 95 -11.55 0.53 1.13
C ARG A 95 -12.76 0.68 0.21
N LEU A 96 -12.72 1.65 -0.70
CA LEU A 96 -13.74 1.88 -1.73
C LEU A 96 -13.67 0.86 -2.89
N GLY A 97 -12.74 -0.10 -2.87
CA GLY A 97 -12.62 -1.14 -3.89
C GLY A 97 -11.87 -0.72 -5.15
N ALA A 98 -11.13 0.40 -5.13
CA ALA A 98 -10.39 0.88 -6.29
C ALA A 98 -9.39 -0.15 -6.84
N LEU A 99 -8.77 -0.94 -5.95
CA LEU A 99 -7.77 -1.93 -6.34
C LEU A 99 -8.37 -3.03 -7.25
N ASP A 100 -9.51 -3.59 -6.84
CA ASP A 100 -10.23 -4.63 -7.58
C ASP A 100 -10.75 -4.09 -8.93
N ILE A 101 -11.27 -2.87 -8.94
CA ILE A 101 -11.76 -2.21 -10.17
C ILE A 101 -10.62 -1.99 -11.16
N LEU A 102 -9.46 -1.52 -10.68
CA LEU A 102 -8.30 -1.30 -11.53
C LEU A 102 -7.70 -2.61 -12.05
N GLU A 103 -7.72 -3.68 -11.25
CA GLU A 103 -7.34 -5.03 -11.70
C GLU A 103 -8.26 -5.48 -12.86
N GLU A 104 -9.58 -5.36 -12.70
CA GLU A 104 -10.58 -5.66 -13.72
C GLU A 104 -10.34 -4.86 -15.02
N ILE A 105 -10.05 -3.57 -14.90
CA ILE A 105 -9.72 -2.69 -16.04
C ILE A 105 -8.43 -3.15 -16.73
N ASN A 106 -7.40 -3.50 -15.97
CA ASN A 106 -6.09 -3.87 -16.50
C ASN A 106 -6.07 -5.26 -17.15
N LEU A 107 -7.03 -6.14 -16.80
CA LEU A 107 -7.25 -7.42 -17.49
C LEU A 107 -7.98 -7.24 -18.84
N SER A 108 -8.69 -6.13 -19.03
CA SER A 108 -9.42 -5.84 -20.26
C SER A 108 -8.56 -5.15 -21.30
N VAL A 109 -8.41 -5.77 -22.48
CA VAL A 109 -7.63 -5.20 -23.60
C VAL A 109 -8.17 -3.84 -24.08
N SER A 110 -9.49 -3.63 -24.01
CA SER A 110 -10.12 -2.38 -24.47
C SER A 110 -10.18 -1.29 -23.40
N ARG A 111 -10.25 -1.66 -22.11
CA ARG A 111 -10.40 -0.67 -21.03
C ARG A 111 -9.09 -0.20 -20.43
N LYS A 112 -8.07 -1.06 -20.49
CA LYS A 112 -6.73 -0.83 -19.96
C LYS A 112 -6.11 0.44 -20.53
N ASN A 113 -5.45 1.20 -19.67
CA ASN A 113 -4.66 2.36 -20.08
C ASN A 113 -3.44 2.55 -19.16
N LYS A 114 -2.47 3.37 -19.58
CA LYS A 114 -1.24 3.58 -18.80
C LYS A 114 -1.49 4.11 -17.38
N PHE A 115 -2.56 4.88 -17.17
CA PHE A 115 -2.87 5.43 -15.86
C PHE A 115 -3.56 4.40 -14.97
N SER A 116 -4.36 3.46 -15.53
CA SER A 116 -4.96 2.39 -14.73
C SER A 116 -3.90 1.41 -14.20
N GLU A 117 -2.88 1.11 -15.00
CA GLU A 117 -1.71 0.33 -14.55
C GLU A 117 -0.92 1.07 -13.46
N ALA A 118 -0.63 2.35 -13.69
CA ALA A 118 0.11 3.16 -12.75
C ALA A 118 -0.64 3.35 -11.43
N ALA A 119 -1.95 3.60 -11.48
CA ALA A 119 -2.82 3.70 -10.31
C ALA A 119 -2.83 2.40 -9.51
N HIS A 120 -3.00 1.26 -10.18
CA HIS A 120 -3.00 -0.06 -9.54
C HIS A 120 -1.67 -0.32 -8.81
N ASN A 121 -0.54 -0.13 -9.49
CA ASN A 121 0.78 -0.29 -8.87
C ASN A 121 1.03 0.73 -7.74
N LYS A 122 0.48 1.94 -7.84
CA LYS A 122 0.60 2.96 -6.79
C LYS A 122 -0.14 2.52 -5.52
N LEU A 123 -1.35 1.98 -5.64
CA LEU A 123 -2.10 1.42 -4.52
C LEU A 123 -1.38 0.19 -3.93
N LEU A 124 -0.83 -0.70 -4.76
CA LEU A 124 -0.04 -1.85 -4.30
C LEU A 124 1.21 -1.47 -3.51
N ASN A 125 1.79 -0.28 -3.73
CA ASN A 125 2.92 0.19 -2.92
C ASN A 125 2.55 0.42 -1.44
N HIS A 126 1.26 0.56 -1.12
CA HIS A 126 0.75 0.65 0.25
C HIS A 126 0.32 -0.73 0.80
N HIS A 127 0.38 -1.78 -0.02
CA HIS A 127 0.06 -3.17 0.36
C HIS A 127 1.18 -4.11 -0.08
N LEU A 128 2.37 -3.95 0.49
CA LEU A 128 3.59 -4.62 0.02
C LEU A 128 3.51 -6.15 0.06
N SER A 129 2.84 -6.75 1.07
CA SER A 129 2.62 -8.21 1.10
C SER A 129 1.83 -8.67 -0.12
N LEU A 130 0.73 -7.97 -0.45
CA LEU A 130 -0.09 -8.26 -1.63
C LEU A 130 0.70 -8.04 -2.91
N LYS A 131 1.42 -6.92 -3.01
CA LYS A 131 2.28 -6.64 -4.15
C LYS A 131 3.27 -7.77 -4.38
N TYR A 132 3.99 -8.19 -3.34
CA TYR A 132 4.99 -9.25 -3.44
C TYR A 132 4.35 -10.59 -3.83
N SER A 133 3.19 -10.92 -3.27
CA SER A 133 2.46 -12.13 -3.63
C SER A 133 1.97 -12.14 -5.08
N GLN A 134 1.65 -10.98 -5.66
CA GLN A 134 1.21 -10.87 -7.05
C GLN A 134 2.38 -10.81 -8.05
N THR A 135 3.43 -10.05 -7.73
CA THR A 135 4.52 -9.77 -8.68
C THR A 135 5.76 -10.64 -8.47
N GLY A 136 5.92 -11.21 -7.28
CA GLY A 136 7.14 -11.89 -6.84
C GLY A 136 8.32 -10.94 -6.57
N TYR A 137 8.12 -9.61 -6.58
CA TYR A 137 9.20 -8.63 -6.45
C TYR A 137 8.76 -7.31 -5.81
N LEU A 138 9.59 -6.80 -4.89
CA LEU A 138 9.54 -5.44 -4.34
C LEU A 138 10.78 -4.66 -4.79
N SER A 139 10.59 -3.41 -5.23
CA SER A 139 11.69 -2.53 -5.65
C SER A 139 12.29 -1.78 -4.47
N SER A 140 13.45 -1.14 -4.68
CA SER A 140 14.09 -0.29 -3.66
C SER A 140 13.23 0.89 -3.18
N SER A 141 12.21 1.29 -3.94
CA SER A 141 11.22 2.30 -3.56
C SER A 141 10.12 1.78 -2.61
N ASN A 142 10.05 0.48 -2.34
CA ASN A 142 9.07 -0.11 -1.45
C ASN A 142 9.62 -0.17 -0.02
N ILE A 143 9.33 0.89 0.76
CA ILE A 143 9.81 1.04 2.14
C ILE A 143 8.92 0.23 3.10
N ILE A 144 9.52 -0.68 3.87
CA ILE A 144 8.84 -1.49 4.88
C ILE A 144 8.87 -0.75 6.23
N THR A 145 7.73 -0.16 6.61
CA THR A 145 7.58 0.62 7.85
C THR A 145 7.06 -0.20 9.02
N ASP A 146 6.06 -1.06 8.80
CA ASP A 146 5.36 -1.83 9.85
C ASP A 146 5.40 -3.35 9.64
N GLY A 147 6.48 -3.82 9.01
CA GLY A 147 6.63 -5.22 8.62
C GLY A 147 5.80 -5.60 7.39
N VAL A 148 6.22 -6.67 6.72
CA VAL A 148 5.51 -7.28 5.58
C VAL A 148 5.58 -8.78 5.72
N TYR A 149 4.68 -9.50 5.08
CA TYR A 149 4.68 -10.95 5.11
C TYR A 149 4.57 -11.54 3.72
N ASP A 150 5.32 -12.60 3.51
CA ASP A 150 5.34 -13.35 2.28
C ASP A 150 4.26 -14.45 2.36
N TYR A 151 3.13 -14.21 1.68
CA TYR A 151 2.04 -15.18 1.52
C TYR A 151 2.30 -16.18 0.38
N GLY A 152 3.40 -16.02 -0.35
CA GLY A 152 3.69 -16.77 -1.58
C GLY A 152 2.95 -16.21 -2.79
N ARG A 153 3.16 -16.87 -3.93
CA ARG A 153 2.46 -16.48 -5.16
C ARG A 153 0.98 -16.81 -5.04
N ILE A 154 0.14 -15.82 -5.29
CA ILE A 154 -1.31 -15.97 -5.31
C ILE A 154 -1.84 -15.85 -6.74
N ASN A 155 -2.95 -16.51 -7.01
CA ASN A 155 -3.66 -16.34 -8.27
C ASN A 155 -4.30 -14.94 -8.32
N PRO A 156 -4.41 -14.30 -9.51
CA PRO A 156 -5.16 -13.07 -9.68
C PRO A 156 -6.57 -13.16 -9.07
N GLY A 157 -7.02 -12.10 -8.41
CA GLY A 157 -8.30 -12.06 -7.68
C GLY A 157 -8.34 -12.81 -6.33
N THR A 158 -7.26 -13.45 -5.88
CA THR A 158 -7.21 -14.05 -4.53
C THR A 158 -7.06 -12.94 -3.48
N LYS A 159 -7.99 -12.88 -2.52
CA LYS A 159 -7.86 -11.96 -1.38
C LYS A 159 -6.83 -12.49 -0.40
N LEU A 160 -5.89 -11.63 -0.04
CA LEU A 160 -4.82 -11.96 0.89
C LEU A 160 -5.34 -11.79 2.33
N LEU A 161 -5.24 -12.86 3.13
CA LEU A 161 -5.74 -12.85 4.50
C LEU A 161 -4.82 -12.03 5.41
N PRO A 162 -5.36 -11.14 6.26
CA PRO A 162 -4.59 -10.43 7.28
C PRO A 162 -3.81 -11.38 8.19
N LEU A 163 -2.62 -10.97 8.64
CA LEU A 163 -1.77 -11.73 9.57
C LEU A 163 -2.53 -12.25 10.79
N LYS A 164 -3.39 -11.41 11.39
CA LYS A 164 -4.23 -11.80 12.54
C LYS A 164 -5.09 -13.03 12.25
N ASP A 165 -5.61 -13.15 11.04
CA ASP A 165 -6.52 -14.23 10.64
C ASP A 165 -5.71 -15.48 10.26
N LEU A 166 -4.51 -15.29 9.70
CA LEU A 166 -3.54 -16.36 9.43
C LEU A 166 -3.02 -17.01 10.71
N CYS A 167 -2.75 -16.23 11.75
CA CYS A 167 -2.30 -16.74 13.05
C CYS A 167 -3.34 -17.63 13.75
N LEU A 168 -4.62 -17.52 13.37
CA LEU A 168 -5.71 -18.34 13.92
C LEU A 168 -5.89 -19.66 13.19
N GLN A 169 -5.19 -19.88 12.07
CA GLN A 169 -5.29 -21.13 11.31
C GLN A 169 -4.51 -22.25 12.00
N GLU A 170 -5.03 -23.48 11.90
CA GLU A 170 -4.29 -24.65 12.33
C GLU A 170 -3.05 -24.86 11.46
N PRO A 171 -1.95 -25.40 12.02
CA PRO A 171 -0.79 -25.80 11.23
C PRO A 171 -1.23 -26.72 10.09
N SER A 172 -0.77 -26.40 8.88
CA SER A 172 -1.06 -27.18 7.68
C SER A 172 0.22 -27.43 6.89
N ASP A 173 0.16 -28.37 5.95
CA ASP A 173 1.27 -28.66 5.03
C ASP A 173 1.42 -27.59 3.93
N GLN A 174 0.71 -26.46 4.04
CA GLN A 174 0.87 -25.34 3.13
C GLN A 174 2.22 -24.63 3.35
N ARG A 175 2.64 -23.87 2.35
CA ARG A 175 3.87 -23.07 2.43
C ARG A 175 3.85 -22.18 3.67
N ALA A 176 4.96 -22.17 4.41
CA ALA A 176 5.14 -21.26 5.53
C ALA A 176 5.02 -19.80 5.11
N ILE A 177 4.30 -19.01 5.91
CA ILE A 177 4.16 -17.57 5.73
C ILE A 177 5.29 -16.88 6.48
N LEU A 178 6.12 -16.12 5.78
CA LEU A 178 7.32 -15.50 6.37
C LEU A 178 7.03 -14.04 6.73
N LEU A 179 7.09 -13.70 8.02
CA LEU A 179 7.00 -12.31 8.49
C LEU A 179 8.39 -11.66 8.48
N VAL A 180 8.52 -10.56 7.73
CA VAL A 180 9.69 -9.69 7.72
C VAL A 180 9.36 -8.46 8.58
N ASN A 181 9.90 -8.42 9.79
CA ASN A 181 9.74 -7.29 10.69
C ASN A 181 11.06 -6.51 10.80
N SER A 182 11.03 -5.21 10.48
CA SER A 182 12.18 -4.31 10.57
C SER A 182 12.25 -3.55 11.90
N LYS A 183 11.22 -3.61 12.73
CA LYS A 183 11.26 -2.99 14.07
C LYS A 183 12.12 -3.83 15.00
N SER A 184 13.09 -3.20 15.66
CA SER A 184 13.82 -3.82 16.77
C SER A 184 12.81 -4.14 17.87
N SER A 185 12.66 -5.42 18.17
CA SER A 185 11.88 -5.88 19.32
C SER A 185 12.55 -5.39 20.61
N ASP A 186 12.12 -4.25 21.13
CA ASP A 186 12.29 -3.93 22.56
C ASP A 186 11.25 -4.67 23.45
N ALA A 187 10.48 -5.58 22.85
CA ALA A 187 9.61 -6.47 23.59
C ALA A 187 10.43 -7.66 24.14
N SER A 188 10.51 -7.74 25.46
CA SER A 188 10.96 -8.95 26.16
C SER A 188 10.10 -10.13 25.69
N PRO A 189 10.67 -11.31 25.42
CA PRO A 189 9.85 -12.49 25.15
C PRO A 189 8.92 -12.74 26.35
N PRO A 190 7.67 -13.17 26.12
CA PRO A 190 6.79 -13.56 27.22
C PRO A 190 7.51 -14.65 28.05
N PRO A 191 7.41 -14.62 29.39
CA PRO A 191 8.08 -15.60 30.22
C PRO A 191 7.63 -16.99 29.77
N SER A 192 8.59 -17.79 29.32
CA SER A 192 8.38 -19.21 29.07
C SER A 192 7.79 -19.81 30.33
N THR A 193 6.58 -20.37 30.23
CA THR A 193 6.05 -21.22 31.29
C THR A 193 7.00 -22.40 31.42
N GLU A 194 7.86 -22.35 32.45
CA GLU A 194 8.72 -23.47 32.81
C GLU A 194 7.84 -24.68 33.10
N ASP A 195 8.01 -25.70 32.28
CA ASP A 195 7.43 -27.01 32.49
C ASP A 195 8.12 -27.62 33.71
N LYS A 196 7.36 -27.72 34.82
CA LYS A 196 7.82 -28.38 36.05
C LYS A 196 7.93 -29.88 35.77
N SER A 197 9.10 -30.32 35.31
CA SER A 197 9.51 -31.72 35.43
C SER A 197 10.51 -31.85 36.57
N SER A 198 10.03 -32.35 37.70
CA SER A 198 10.84 -32.96 38.75
C SER A 198 11.53 -34.22 38.20
N ASP A 199 12.86 -34.36 38.33
CA ASP A 199 13.45 -35.40 39.20
C ASP A 199 14.98 -35.31 39.33
N VAL A 200 15.42 -35.54 40.58
CA VAL A 200 16.67 -36.08 41.15
C VAL A 200 18.00 -36.03 40.37
N GLY A 201 19.03 -35.52 41.07
CA GLY A 201 20.36 -35.26 40.54
C GLY A 201 21.40 -36.38 40.63
N TYR A 202 22.60 -36.08 40.10
CA TYR A 202 23.91 -36.52 40.57
C TYR A 202 24.98 -35.66 39.86
N GLY A 203 25.91 -35.07 40.63
CA GLY A 203 26.85 -34.08 40.10
C GLY A 203 28.08 -34.66 39.39
N ARG A 204 28.73 -33.82 38.58
CA ARG A 204 30.19 -33.63 38.57
C ARG A 204 30.58 -32.46 37.66
N SER A 205 31.66 -31.78 38.09
CA SER A 205 32.50 -30.75 37.44
C SER A 205 32.73 -31.01 35.94
N ILE A 206 33.12 -30.05 35.08
CA ILE A 206 34.42 -29.34 35.07
C ILE A 206 34.36 -28.10 34.14
N SER A 207 35.12 -27.07 34.51
CA SER A 207 35.45 -25.86 33.77
C SER A 207 36.00 -26.10 32.35
N SER A 208 35.80 -25.14 31.44
CA SER A 208 36.87 -24.60 30.58
C SER A 208 36.48 -23.29 29.90
N SER A 209 37.23 -22.26 30.25
CA SER A 209 37.37 -20.96 29.61
C SER A 209 38.06 -21.07 28.24
N SER A 210 37.68 -20.23 27.27
CA SER A 210 38.67 -19.43 26.53
C SER A 210 37.99 -18.38 25.65
N SER A 211 38.20 -17.12 25.99
CA SER A 211 38.04 -15.96 25.12
C SER A 211 39.19 -15.90 24.11
N LEU A 212 38.89 -15.63 22.84
CA LEU A 212 39.89 -15.14 21.88
C LEU A 212 39.32 -13.94 21.12
N ARG A 213 39.71 -12.75 21.58
CA ARG A 213 39.73 -11.52 20.77
C ARG A 213 40.97 -11.56 19.88
N ARG A 214 40.82 -11.26 18.59
CA ARG A 214 41.93 -10.83 17.72
C ARG A 214 41.54 -9.57 16.97
N ALA A 215 42.27 -8.50 17.27
CA ALA A 215 42.35 -7.27 16.50
C ALA A 215 43.79 -7.12 15.99
N SER A 216 43.96 -6.70 14.74
CA SER A 216 45.12 -5.96 14.20
C SER A 216 44.79 -5.59 12.76
N LYS A 217 44.47 -4.31 12.50
CA LYS A 217 45.38 -3.23 12.09
C LYS A 217 45.92 -3.40 10.67
N GLU A 218 45.25 -2.65 9.80
CA GLU A 218 45.62 -2.27 8.45
C GLU A 218 46.83 -1.33 8.46
N LYS A 219 47.70 -1.50 7.46
CA LYS A 219 48.83 -0.62 7.18
C LYS A 219 48.95 -0.49 5.66
N THR A 220 49.02 0.76 5.21
CA THR A 220 50.07 1.34 4.35
C THR A 220 49.57 1.96 3.04
N LYS A 221 49.96 3.23 2.93
CA LYS A 221 50.35 4.02 1.75
C LYS A 221 49.27 4.64 0.87
#